data_AF-A0A0F5P8B1-F1
#
_entry.id   AF-A0A0F5P8B1-F1
#
_cell.length_a   1.000
_cell.length_b   1.000
_cell.length_c   1.000
_cell.angle_alpha   90.00
_cell.angle_beta   90.00
_cell.angle_gamma   90.00
#
_symmetry.space_group_name_H-M   'P 1'
#
loop_
_entity.id
_entity.type
_entity.pdbx_description
1 polymer ?
#
loop_
_entity_poly.entity_id
_entity_poly.type
_entity_poly.pdbx_seq_one_letter_code
_entity_poly.pdbx_strand_id
1 'polypeptide(L)'
;MTINAPIPAASSPQDGTPLLRKWGALWRHVWRDLRAFPYRSRAPLALNPFSFWPGHASALADTAGHMPPIVPGYAFHTDYIPSAGGRIRFKIRLNGLRANKGDLVVAINRLNGQGGIADPKIKTISLASLVERNSEVSISMRGGLGFSYAVMGTVSDDADASADGIEINVTGAESSDALHRRFETARREFLSEPGSGALAAVIVERRATLAEPISQMCTAHQIDEPLYAEWCARIGQAPSRHRKQWEFVFICRTLEHYGVLRSGSRGLGFGVGIEPLSSAFAATGCHIVATDLAADDDRAQAWNKTDQLGANLRQIYHPHLCEEKAFFDRVRFREVDMNAIPADLRDFDFTWSSCAYEHLGSIQAGLDFFENSLRCLKPGGIAVHTTELNLSSNTDTLDDGATVIFRRRDFEQLAIRLIRQGHEVIPLTFDSGESELDRVIDLPPYSSGPHLRLALLRWVATSFGMIVRKKA
;
A
#
# COMPACT_ATOMS: atom_id res chain seq x y z
N MET A 1 7.87 8.24 10.51
CA MET A 1 7.33 9.05 11.63
C MET A 1 6.26 8.24 12.33
N THR A 2 6.39 8.01 13.64
CA THR A 2 5.34 7.41 14.47
C THR A 2 4.24 8.45 14.72
N ILE A 3 2.99 8.04 14.62
CA ILE A 3 1.80 8.89 14.37
C ILE A 3 1.24 9.48 15.68
N ASN A 4 2.03 9.44 16.75
CA ASN A 4 1.58 9.66 18.12
C ASN A 4 2.07 10.97 18.76
N ALA A 5 2.37 12.02 17.98
CA ALA A 5 2.69 13.33 18.55
C ALA A 5 2.00 14.48 17.80
N PRO A 6 1.51 15.52 18.52
CA PRO A 6 1.04 16.74 17.89
C PRO A 6 2.22 17.48 17.23
N ILE A 7 2.05 17.91 15.98
CA ILE A 7 3.09 18.59 15.21
C ILE A 7 2.91 20.11 15.36
N PRO A 8 3.91 20.86 15.87
CA PRO A 8 3.88 22.32 15.89
C PRO A 8 4.04 22.89 14.47
N ALA A 9 3.41 24.05 14.22
CA ALA A 9 3.46 24.73 12.93
C ALA A 9 4.91 25.12 12.57
N ALA A 10 5.42 24.61 11.45
CA ALA A 10 6.68 25.04 10.86
C ALA A 10 6.43 25.77 9.53
N SER A 11 7.17 26.86 9.33
CA SER A 11 7.10 27.80 8.22
C SER A 11 7.48 27.20 6.87
N SER A 12 6.76 27.65 5.85
CA SER A 12 6.84 27.22 4.44
C SER A 12 8.22 27.44 3.79
N PRO A 13 8.73 26.51 2.98
CA PRO A 13 9.70 26.82 1.92
C PRO A 13 8.98 27.21 0.63
N GLN A 14 9.51 28.22 -0.07
CA GLN A 14 9.06 28.67 -1.39
C GLN A 14 9.57 27.70 -2.48
N ASP A 15 8.66 27.12 -3.26
CA ASP A 15 9.01 26.27 -4.42
C ASP A 15 8.61 26.92 -5.76
N GLY A 16 9.62 27.23 -6.57
CA GLY A 16 9.54 27.87 -7.87
C GLY A 16 9.33 26.92 -9.05
N THR A 17 8.21 26.20 -9.11
CA THR A 17 7.82 25.42 -10.30
C THR A 17 6.80 26.19 -11.17
N PRO A 18 6.94 26.22 -12.52
CA PRO A 18 6.10 27.07 -13.38
C PRO A 18 4.62 26.68 -13.35
N LEU A 19 3.76 27.65 -13.04
CA LEU A 19 2.32 27.49 -12.81
C LEU A 19 1.59 26.70 -13.91
N LEU A 20 1.93 26.88 -15.18
CA LEU A 20 1.17 26.36 -16.33
C LEU A 20 1.11 24.81 -16.40
N ARG A 21 2.16 24.10 -15.96
CA ARG A 21 2.16 22.62 -15.91
C ARG A 21 1.32 22.08 -14.74
N LYS A 22 1.29 22.78 -13.61
CA LYS A 22 0.40 22.47 -12.46
C LYS A 22 -1.07 22.62 -12.88
N TRP A 23 -1.42 23.64 -13.66
CA TRP A 23 -2.78 23.82 -14.16
C TRP A 23 -3.19 22.71 -15.15
N GLY A 24 -2.34 22.28 -16.09
CA GLY A 24 -2.73 21.25 -17.07
C GLY A 24 -3.02 19.85 -16.51
N ALA A 25 -2.32 19.44 -15.43
CA ALA A 25 -2.58 18.19 -14.72
C ALA A 25 -3.78 18.31 -13.77
N LEU A 26 -3.88 19.45 -13.06
CA LEU A 26 -5.01 19.78 -12.18
C LEU A 26 -6.32 19.87 -12.97
N TRP A 27 -6.33 20.47 -14.16
CA TRP A 27 -7.53 20.59 -14.99
C TRP A 27 -8.03 19.25 -15.53
N ARG A 28 -7.14 18.32 -15.90
CA ARG A 28 -7.55 16.96 -16.31
C ARG A 28 -8.09 16.12 -15.16
N HIS A 29 -7.50 16.24 -13.97
CA HIS A 29 -8.04 15.65 -12.73
C HIS A 29 -9.38 16.27 -12.32
N VAL A 30 -9.50 17.60 -12.35
CA VAL A 30 -10.72 18.34 -12.02
C VAL A 30 -11.86 18.03 -13.00
N TRP A 31 -11.57 17.79 -14.29
CA TRP A 31 -12.59 17.49 -15.29
C TRP A 31 -13.06 16.03 -15.25
N ARG A 32 -12.20 15.06 -14.90
CA ARG A 32 -12.60 13.68 -14.54
C ARG A 32 -13.42 13.67 -13.24
N ASP A 33 -13.04 14.48 -12.25
CA ASP A 33 -13.76 14.67 -10.98
C ASP A 33 -15.19 15.23 -11.17
N LEU A 34 -15.39 16.15 -12.11
CA LEU A 34 -16.71 16.75 -12.36
C LEU A 34 -17.71 15.74 -12.95
N ARG A 35 -17.25 14.71 -13.65
CA ARG A 35 -18.11 13.64 -14.21
C ARG A 35 -18.42 12.52 -13.21
N ALA A 36 -17.76 12.48 -12.06
CA ALA A 36 -17.95 11.46 -11.03
C ALA A 36 -19.07 11.76 -10.00
N PHE A 37 -19.99 12.69 -10.29
CA PHE A 37 -21.14 12.94 -9.41
C PHE A 37 -22.35 12.07 -9.79
N PRO A 38 -22.88 11.31 -8.81
CA PRO A 38 -23.79 11.92 -7.85
C PRO A 38 -23.52 11.46 -6.39
N TYR A 39 -22.56 12.08 -5.69
CA TYR A 39 -22.23 11.74 -4.29
C TYR A 39 -22.94 12.62 -3.24
N ARG A 40 -24.06 13.26 -3.57
CA ARG A 40 -24.81 14.14 -2.65
C ARG A 40 -25.79 13.42 -1.72
N SER A 41 -25.96 12.09 -1.85
CA SER A 41 -27.01 11.32 -1.14
C SER A 41 -26.49 10.20 -0.23
N ARG A 42 -25.18 10.13 0.06
CA ARG A 42 -24.69 9.10 1.01
C ARG A 42 -25.14 9.43 2.44
N ALA A 43 -25.71 8.42 3.10
CA ALA A 43 -26.07 8.51 4.50
C ALA A 43 -24.84 8.91 5.35
N PRO A 44 -25.02 9.73 6.40
CA PRO A 44 -23.95 10.01 7.34
C PRO A 44 -23.42 8.72 7.96
N LEU A 45 -22.11 8.59 8.02
CA LEU A 45 -21.44 7.52 8.75
C LEU A 45 -21.10 8.02 10.15
N ALA A 46 -21.55 7.28 11.17
CA ALA A 46 -21.14 7.52 12.54
C ALA A 46 -19.70 7.04 12.74
N LEU A 47 -18.87 7.89 13.34
CA LEU A 47 -17.49 7.59 13.72
C LEU A 47 -17.41 7.45 15.23
N ASN A 48 -16.62 6.48 15.71
CA ASN A 48 -16.32 6.37 17.12
C ASN A 48 -15.34 7.49 17.52
N PRO A 49 -15.70 8.39 18.46
CA PRO A 49 -14.87 9.52 18.85
C PRO A 49 -13.57 9.14 19.58
N PHE A 50 -13.42 7.90 20.04
CA PHE A 50 -12.26 7.47 20.83
C PHE A 50 -11.47 6.32 20.18
N SER A 51 -11.74 6.01 18.91
CA SER A 51 -11.20 4.78 18.31
C SER A 51 -9.71 4.85 17.99
N PHE A 52 -9.16 6.04 17.73
CA PHE A 52 -7.75 6.16 17.40
C PHE A 52 -6.82 5.93 18.60
N TRP A 53 -7.24 6.40 19.77
CA TRP A 53 -6.52 6.24 21.03
C TRP A 53 -7.44 5.61 22.08
N PRO A 54 -7.74 4.31 21.94
CA PRO A 54 -8.71 3.64 22.80
C PRO A 54 -8.22 3.61 24.25
N GLY A 55 -9.16 3.81 25.18
CA GLY A 55 -8.91 3.69 26.62
C GLY A 55 -8.28 4.92 27.29
N HIS A 56 -7.96 5.99 26.56
CA HIS A 56 -7.53 7.27 27.14
C HIS A 56 -8.72 8.12 27.61
N ALA A 57 -8.53 8.84 28.72
CA ALA A 57 -9.52 9.74 29.30
C ALA A 57 -9.69 11.01 28.48
N SER A 58 -10.93 11.43 28.28
CA SER A 58 -11.30 12.66 27.59
C SER A 58 -11.47 13.80 28.60
N ALA A 59 -11.03 14.99 28.23
CA ALA A 59 -11.26 16.23 28.96
C ALA A 59 -12.71 16.73 28.85
N LEU A 60 -13.53 16.16 27.97
CA LEU A 60 -14.92 16.58 27.77
C LEU A 60 -15.95 15.54 28.20
N ALA A 61 -15.69 14.25 28.05
CA ALA A 61 -16.71 13.22 28.24
C ALA A 61 -16.22 12.01 29.04
N ASP A 62 -16.93 11.69 30.12
CA ASP A 62 -16.64 10.56 31.00
C ASP A 62 -16.89 9.19 30.37
N THR A 63 -17.51 9.16 29.18
CA THR A 63 -17.70 7.95 28.37
C THR A 63 -16.41 7.44 27.72
N ALA A 64 -15.31 8.18 27.83
CA ALA A 64 -13.99 7.78 27.36
C ALA A 64 -13.32 6.79 28.33
N GLY A 65 -12.08 6.39 28.08
CA GLY A 65 -11.36 5.49 28.99
C GLY A 65 -10.79 6.18 30.23
N HIS A 66 -9.90 5.50 30.96
CA HIS A 66 -9.33 6.00 32.21
C HIS A 66 -7.80 6.19 32.18
N MET A 67 -7.14 5.84 31.07
CA MET A 67 -5.70 6.05 30.95
C MET A 67 -5.39 7.55 30.83
N PRO A 68 -4.23 8.02 31.32
CA PRO A 68 -3.83 9.42 31.21
C PRO A 68 -3.90 9.92 29.75
N PRO A 69 -4.35 11.16 29.49
CA PRO A 69 -4.51 11.66 28.13
C PRO A 69 -3.16 11.72 27.39
N ILE A 70 -3.17 11.40 26.09
CA ILE A 70 -1.95 11.40 25.25
C ILE A 70 -1.44 12.82 24.98
N VAL A 71 -2.34 13.80 24.94
CA VAL A 71 -2.01 15.21 24.75
C VAL A 71 -2.80 16.09 25.72
N PRO A 72 -2.28 17.27 26.09
CA PRO A 72 -3.03 18.24 26.89
C PRO A 72 -4.38 18.57 26.27
N GLY A 73 -5.41 18.64 27.12
CA GLY A 73 -6.77 18.95 26.70
C GLY A 73 -7.42 17.92 25.77
N TYR A 74 -6.88 16.71 25.61
CA TYR A 74 -7.43 15.68 24.72
C TYR A 74 -8.93 15.48 24.94
N ALA A 75 -9.74 15.68 23.90
CA ALA A 75 -11.18 15.48 23.96
C ALA A 75 -11.65 14.25 23.17
N PHE A 76 -11.19 14.08 21.93
CA PHE A 76 -11.56 12.95 21.07
C PHE A 76 -10.58 12.80 19.90
N HIS A 77 -10.45 11.60 19.35
CA HIS A 77 -9.76 11.33 18.09
C HIS A 77 -10.36 10.10 17.39
N THR A 78 -10.92 10.29 16.19
CA THR A 78 -11.46 9.19 15.36
C THR A 78 -10.36 8.48 14.60
N ASP A 79 -10.60 7.23 14.18
CA ASP A 79 -9.77 6.62 13.13
C ASP A 79 -9.78 7.45 11.84
N TYR A 80 -8.76 7.22 11.03
CA TYR A 80 -8.70 7.79 9.70
C TYR A 80 -9.63 7.02 8.77
N ILE A 81 -10.51 7.78 8.11
CA ILE A 81 -11.48 7.25 7.18
C ILE A 81 -11.18 7.71 5.75
N PRO A 82 -11.15 6.80 4.76
CA PRO A 82 -10.96 7.17 3.35
C PRO A 82 -12.06 8.09 2.84
N SER A 83 -11.68 9.11 2.06
CA SER A 83 -12.64 9.97 1.38
C SER A 83 -13.15 9.33 0.10
N ALA A 84 -14.44 9.54 -0.18
CA ALA A 84 -15.05 9.19 -1.45
C ALA A 84 -14.74 10.22 -2.58
N GLY A 85 -13.93 11.25 -2.29
CA GLY A 85 -13.75 12.43 -3.15
C GLY A 85 -14.91 13.43 -3.04
N GLY A 86 -14.72 14.64 -3.58
CA GLY A 86 -15.75 15.68 -3.61
C GLY A 86 -15.85 16.47 -2.29
N ARG A 87 -17.06 16.66 -1.73
CA ARG A 87 -17.25 17.41 -0.49
C ARG A 87 -17.37 16.44 0.68
N ILE A 88 -16.46 16.55 1.65
CA ILE A 88 -16.55 15.85 2.93
C ILE A 88 -17.01 16.83 4.01
N ARG A 89 -17.91 16.37 4.87
CA ARG A 89 -18.43 17.16 5.98
C ARG A 89 -18.48 16.33 7.24
N PHE A 90 -17.75 16.80 8.24
CA PHE A 90 -17.80 16.32 9.61
C PHE A 90 -18.83 17.13 10.38
N LYS A 91 -19.62 16.43 11.19
CA LYS A 91 -20.63 16.97 12.07
C LYS A 91 -20.35 16.42 13.47
N ILE A 92 -20.01 17.30 14.39
CA ILE A 92 -19.63 16.97 15.76
C ILE A 92 -20.71 17.55 16.65
N ARG A 93 -21.30 16.71 17.50
CA ARG A 93 -22.29 17.10 18.49
C ARG A 93 -21.80 16.69 19.87
N LEU A 94 -21.80 17.65 20.78
CA LEU A 94 -21.45 17.45 22.18
C LEU A 94 -22.76 17.41 22.99
N ASN A 95 -23.26 16.20 23.22
CA ASN A 95 -24.53 15.99 23.91
C ASN A 95 -24.42 16.48 25.35
N GLY A 96 -25.39 17.26 25.81
CA GLY A 96 -25.40 17.78 27.18
C GLY A 96 -24.22 18.70 27.52
N LEU A 97 -23.61 19.35 26.53
CA LEU A 97 -22.47 20.25 26.76
C LEU A 97 -22.81 21.35 27.77
N ARG A 98 -21.97 21.47 28.80
CA ARG A 98 -21.97 22.51 29.83
C ARG A 98 -20.59 23.16 29.83
N ALA A 99 -20.52 24.46 29.54
CA ALA A 99 -19.28 25.24 29.52
C ALA A 99 -19.58 26.75 29.59
N ASN A 100 -18.75 27.52 30.28
CA ASN A 100 -18.83 28.98 30.34
C ASN A 100 -17.60 29.67 29.74
N LYS A 101 -16.46 28.97 29.66
CA LYS A 101 -15.18 29.48 29.15
C LYS A 101 -14.35 28.40 28.46
N GLY A 102 -13.30 28.85 27.77
CA GLY A 102 -12.39 28.02 27.00
C GLY A 102 -12.84 27.76 25.56
N ASP A 103 -11.94 27.13 24.81
CA ASP A 103 -12.09 26.84 23.39
C ASP A 103 -11.98 25.34 23.11
N LEU A 104 -12.77 24.87 22.14
CA LEU A 104 -12.59 23.60 21.46
C LEU A 104 -11.80 23.84 20.17
N VAL A 105 -10.62 23.25 20.08
CA VAL A 105 -9.82 23.19 18.86
C VAL A 105 -10.12 21.86 18.17
N VAL A 106 -10.71 21.92 16.97
CA VAL A 106 -10.94 20.75 16.13
C VAL A 106 -9.96 20.75 14.97
N ALA A 107 -9.14 19.71 14.88
CA ALA A 107 -8.25 19.44 13.76
C ALA A 107 -8.82 18.31 12.89
N ILE A 108 -8.98 18.57 11.60
CA ILE A 108 -9.22 17.54 10.60
C ILE A 108 -7.86 17.12 10.03
N ASN A 109 -7.30 16.05 10.57
CA ASN A 109 -6.02 15.49 10.16
C ASN A 109 -6.14 14.80 8.80
N ARG A 110 -5.08 14.86 7.99
CA ARG A 110 -5.09 14.38 6.61
C ARG A 110 -3.90 13.47 6.35
N LEU A 111 -4.17 12.27 5.87
CA LEU A 111 -3.16 11.38 5.29
C LEU A 111 -3.37 11.31 3.79
N ASN A 112 -2.31 11.51 3.02
CA ASN A 112 -2.34 11.29 1.58
C ASN A 112 -2.30 9.78 1.25
N GLY A 113 -2.41 9.47 -0.03
CA GLY A 113 -2.44 8.09 -0.52
C GLY A 113 -1.18 7.25 -0.26
N GLN A 114 -0.08 7.87 0.17
CA GLN A 114 1.17 7.21 0.53
C GLN A 114 1.41 7.20 2.06
N GLY A 115 0.40 7.58 2.87
CA GLY A 115 0.54 7.68 4.33
C GLY A 115 1.32 8.92 4.80
N GLY A 116 1.65 9.84 3.90
CA GLY A 116 2.26 11.12 4.22
C GLY A 116 1.25 12.06 4.89
N ILE A 117 1.69 12.73 5.95
CA ILE A 117 0.90 13.73 6.66
C ILE A 117 0.77 14.99 5.79
N ALA A 118 -0.46 15.47 5.63
CA ALA A 118 -0.74 16.78 5.03
C ALA A 118 -1.29 17.73 6.10
N ASP A 119 -1.10 19.04 5.91
CA ASP A 119 -1.49 20.06 6.89
C ASP A 119 -2.91 19.84 7.40
N PRO A 120 -3.22 19.84 8.70
CA PRO A 120 -4.60 19.68 9.14
C PRO A 120 -5.45 20.91 8.79
N LYS A 121 -6.77 20.73 8.67
CA LYS A 121 -7.69 21.88 8.75
C LYS A 121 -8.10 22.08 10.19
N ILE A 122 -7.68 23.19 10.77
CA ILE A 122 -7.94 23.52 12.17
C ILE A 122 -9.11 24.51 12.26
N LYS A 123 -9.97 24.34 13.26
CA LYS A 123 -11.02 25.27 13.63
C LYS A 123 -11.11 25.38 15.14
N THR A 124 -10.90 26.59 15.65
CA THR A 124 -11.09 26.93 17.07
C THR A 124 -12.51 27.47 17.27
N ILE A 125 -13.17 27.03 18.33
CA ILE A 125 -14.58 27.31 18.60
C ILE A 125 -14.73 27.60 20.09
N SER A 126 -15.28 28.76 20.46
CA SER A 126 -15.63 29.04 21.85
C SER A 126 -16.67 28.05 22.37
N LEU A 127 -16.37 27.41 23.50
CA LEU A 127 -17.25 26.42 24.12
C LEU A 127 -18.57 27.05 24.60
N ALA A 128 -18.52 28.25 25.18
CA ALA A 128 -19.71 29.01 25.58
C ALA A 128 -20.63 29.31 24.38
N SER A 129 -20.05 29.78 23.27
CA SER A 129 -20.81 29.99 22.02
C SER A 129 -21.37 28.70 21.42
N LEU A 130 -20.72 27.55 21.67
CA LEU A 130 -21.16 26.26 21.17
C LEU A 130 -22.41 25.79 21.94
N VAL A 131 -22.47 26.02 23.25
CA VAL A 131 -23.67 25.77 24.09
C VAL A 131 -24.88 26.51 23.53
N GLU A 132 -24.73 27.79 23.19
CA GLU A 132 -25.80 28.61 22.59
C GLU A 132 -26.27 28.10 21.20
N ARG A 133 -25.44 27.32 20.51
CA ARG A 133 -25.67 26.82 19.14
C ARG A 133 -26.06 25.35 19.11
N ASN A 134 -26.81 24.89 20.12
CA ASN A 134 -27.24 23.50 20.26
C ASN A 134 -26.07 22.50 20.29
N SER A 135 -24.90 22.93 20.78
CA SER A 135 -23.72 22.10 21.02
C SER A 135 -23.22 21.35 19.79
N GLU A 136 -23.40 21.93 18.60
CA GLU A 136 -23.13 21.30 17.33
C GLU A 136 -22.20 22.16 16.46
N VAL A 137 -21.19 21.53 15.87
CA VAL A 137 -20.35 22.15 14.85
C VAL A 137 -20.25 21.28 13.61
N SER A 138 -20.31 21.94 12.45
CA SER A 138 -19.99 21.30 11.18
C SER A 138 -18.74 21.91 10.54
N ILE A 139 -17.86 21.04 10.06
CA ILE A 139 -16.66 21.39 9.33
C ILE A 139 -16.75 20.71 7.96
N SER A 140 -16.84 21.53 6.91
CA SER A 140 -16.84 21.06 5.53
C SER A 140 -15.51 21.42 4.86
N MET A 141 -15.06 20.55 3.96
CA MET A 141 -13.93 20.80 3.07
C MET A 141 -14.07 19.99 1.77
N ARG A 142 -13.17 20.21 0.83
CA ARG A 142 -13.01 19.31 -0.31
C ARG A 142 -12.23 18.09 0.17
N GLY A 143 -12.83 16.92 0.05
CA GLY A 143 -12.17 15.62 0.20
C GLY A 143 -11.35 15.34 -1.04
N GLY A 144 -10.04 15.14 -0.85
CA GLY A 144 -9.13 14.67 -1.88
C GLY A 144 -9.40 13.20 -2.15
N LEU A 145 -9.45 12.81 -3.41
CA LEU A 145 -9.48 11.40 -3.78
C LEU A 145 -8.19 10.75 -3.29
N GLY A 146 -8.30 9.63 -2.58
CA GLY A 146 -7.15 8.93 -2.03
C GLY A 146 -6.55 9.54 -0.76
N PHE A 147 -7.25 10.49 -0.13
CA PHE A 147 -6.92 10.96 1.20
C PHE A 147 -7.78 10.25 2.25
N SER A 148 -7.19 9.99 3.40
CA SER A 148 -7.90 9.58 4.61
C SER A 148 -7.92 10.72 5.62
N TYR A 149 -8.99 10.81 6.38
CA TYR A 149 -9.26 11.93 7.28
C TYR A 149 -9.61 11.44 8.67
N ALA A 150 -9.04 12.05 9.70
CA ALA A 150 -9.44 11.84 11.09
C ALA A 150 -9.85 13.17 11.73
N VAL A 151 -10.74 13.11 12.70
CA VAL A 151 -11.17 14.27 13.49
C VAL A 151 -10.56 14.17 14.87
N MET A 152 -9.77 15.16 15.25
CA MET A 152 -9.20 15.30 16.59
C MET A 152 -9.74 16.57 17.25
N GLY A 153 -10.10 16.46 18.52
CA GLY A 153 -10.53 17.57 19.36
C GLY A 153 -9.64 17.72 20.58
N THR A 154 -9.26 18.96 20.90
CA THR A 154 -8.64 19.33 22.18
C THR A 154 -9.32 20.56 22.76
N VAL A 155 -9.42 20.64 24.08
CA VAL A 155 -9.89 21.84 24.79
C VAL A 155 -8.71 22.65 25.32
N SER A 156 -8.90 23.96 25.47
CA SER A 156 -7.91 24.84 26.10
C SER A 156 -7.79 24.56 27.60
N ASP A 157 -6.62 24.85 28.18
CA ASP A 157 -6.32 24.59 29.59
C ASP A 157 -7.23 25.36 30.57
N ASP A 158 -7.81 26.47 30.14
CA ASP A 158 -8.71 27.30 30.94
C ASP A 158 -10.19 26.87 30.87
N ALA A 159 -10.51 25.87 30.04
CA ALA A 159 -11.87 25.43 29.78
C ALA A 159 -12.54 24.79 31.01
N ASP A 160 -13.82 25.11 31.22
CA ASP A 160 -14.68 24.53 32.27
C ASP A 160 -15.80 23.67 31.65
N ALA A 161 -15.43 22.81 30.70
CA ALA A 161 -16.39 22.11 29.86
C ALA A 161 -16.58 20.63 30.23
N SER A 162 -17.83 20.18 30.16
CA SER A 162 -18.21 18.76 30.24
C SER A 162 -19.35 18.46 29.26
N ALA A 163 -19.43 17.23 28.77
CA ALA A 163 -20.47 16.74 27.89
C ALA A 163 -20.85 15.31 28.29
N ASP A 164 -22.14 14.98 28.18
CA ASP A 164 -22.66 13.64 28.47
C ASP A 164 -22.22 12.61 27.42
N GLY A 165 -21.88 13.08 26.21
CA GLY A 165 -21.36 12.23 25.15
C GLY A 165 -20.95 13.03 23.91
N ILE A 166 -20.19 12.37 23.03
CA ILE A 166 -19.66 12.96 21.80
C ILE A 166 -20.12 12.13 20.61
N GLU A 167 -20.82 12.76 19.68
CA GLU A 167 -21.24 12.14 18.43
C GLU A 167 -20.51 12.78 17.26
N ILE A 168 -19.84 11.97 16.45
CA ILE A 168 -19.16 12.43 15.24
C ILE A 168 -19.74 11.69 14.04
N ASN A 169 -20.27 12.44 13.08
CA ASN A 169 -20.81 11.91 11.84
C ASN A 169 -20.08 12.52 10.65
N VAL A 170 -19.81 11.72 9.63
CA VAL A 170 -19.18 12.17 8.39
C VAL A 170 -20.06 11.85 7.18
N THR A 171 -20.17 12.81 6.27
CA THR A 171 -20.75 12.61 4.93
C THR A 171 -19.66 12.80 3.89
N GLY A 172 -19.66 11.98 2.83
CA GLY A 172 -18.62 12.01 1.78
C GLY A 172 -17.37 11.16 2.07
N ALA A 173 -17.46 10.26 3.06
CA ALA A 173 -16.42 9.28 3.38
C ALA A 173 -16.85 7.86 2.98
N GLU A 174 -15.91 6.92 2.93
CA GLU A 174 -16.16 5.50 2.70
C GLU A 174 -16.01 4.71 4.00
N SER A 175 -17.04 3.97 4.41
CA SER A 175 -16.94 3.12 5.60
C SER A 175 -16.02 1.92 5.34
N SER A 176 -15.39 1.41 6.39
CA SER A 176 -14.69 0.12 6.36
C SER A 176 -15.61 -0.99 5.82
N ASP A 177 -16.88 -1.02 6.23
CA ASP A 177 -17.85 -2.00 5.71
C ASP A 177 -18.04 -1.91 4.19
N ALA A 178 -17.92 -0.72 3.60
CA ALA A 178 -18.02 -0.57 2.14
C ALA A 178 -16.81 -1.19 1.43
N LEU A 179 -15.61 -1.09 2.00
CA LEU A 179 -14.42 -1.77 1.51
C LEU A 179 -14.58 -3.30 1.64
N HIS A 180 -15.00 -3.79 2.81
CA HIS A 180 -15.27 -5.21 3.02
C HIS A 180 -16.32 -5.74 2.06
N ARG A 181 -17.48 -5.06 1.90
CA ARG A 181 -18.52 -5.47 0.94
C ARG A 181 -18.02 -5.55 -0.49
N ARG A 182 -17.21 -4.58 -0.94
CA ARG A 182 -16.62 -4.62 -2.29
C ARG A 182 -15.66 -5.81 -2.45
N PHE A 183 -14.80 -6.05 -1.46
CA PHE A 183 -13.91 -7.21 -1.48
C PHE A 183 -14.68 -8.53 -1.48
N GLU A 184 -15.67 -8.68 -0.60
CA GLU A 184 -16.52 -9.87 -0.55
C GLU A 184 -17.28 -10.12 -1.86
N THR A 185 -17.70 -9.05 -2.53
CA THR A 185 -18.35 -9.14 -3.84
C THR A 185 -17.34 -9.60 -4.89
N ALA A 186 -16.15 -8.98 -4.94
CA ALA A 186 -15.07 -9.37 -5.84
C ALA A 186 -14.68 -10.85 -5.71
N ARG A 187 -14.63 -11.37 -4.47
CA ARG A 187 -14.33 -12.78 -4.18
C ARG A 187 -15.33 -13.77 -4.80
N ARG A 188 -16.61 -13.40 -4.88
CA ARG A 188 -17.69 -14.22 -5.47
C ARG A 188 -17.89 -13.99 -6.96
N GLU A 189 -17.35 -12.90 -7.48
CA GLU A 189 -17.45 -12.51 -8.87
C GLU A 189 -16.10 -12.71 -9.54
N PHE A 190 -15.44 -11.63 -9.93
CA PHE A 190 -14.29 -11.68 -10.84
C PHE A 190 -13.07 -12.39 -10.27
N LEU A 191 -12.90 -12.58 -8.96
CA LEU A 191 -11.76 -13.36 -8.45
C LEU A 191 -11.99 -14.88 -8.60
N SER A 192 -13.23 -15.35 -8.47
CA SER A 192 -13.59 -16.77 -8.64
C SER A 192 -13.92 -17.16 -10.08
N GLU A 193 -14.05 -16.20 -11.00
CA GLU A 193 -14.37 -16.49 -12.40
C GLU A 193 -13.32 -17.41 -13.04
N PRO A 194 -13.69 -18.46 -13.77
CA PRO A 194 -12.74 -19.28 -14.50
C PRO A 194 -12.13 -18.50 -15.68
N GLY A 195 -10.98 -18.95 -16.17
CA GLY A 195 -10.43 -18.42 -17.42
C GLY A 195 -11.31 -18.74 -18.62
N SER A 196 -11.28 -17.88 -19.63
CA SER A 196 -11.99 -18.09 -20.90
C SER A 196 -11.03 -18.06 -22.09
N GLY A 197 -11.41 -18.70 -23.19
CA GLY A 197 -10.61 -18.75 -24.42
C GLY A 197 -9.20 -19.29 -24.18
N ALA A 198 -8.17 -18.51 -24.57
CA ALA A 198 -6.77 -18.87 -24.39
C ALA A 198 -6.33 -19.02 -22.91
N LEU A 199 -7.14 -18.52 -21.97
CA LEU A 199 -6.85 -18.58 -20.54
C LEU A 199 -7.56 -19.73 -19.82
N ALA A 200 -8.43 -20.49 -20.50
CA ALA A 200 -9.21 -21.56 -19.87
C ALA A 200 -8.34 -22.65 -19.21
N ALA A 201 -7.15 -22.92 -19.75
CA ALA A 201 -6.20 -23.87 -19.18
C ALA A 201 -5.13 -23.22 -18.28
N VAL A 202 -5.11 -21.88 -18.21
CA VAL A 202 -4.07 -21.11 -17.52
C VAL A 202 -4.58 -20.56 -16.20
N ILE A 203 -5.83 -20.10 -16.14
CA ILE A 203 -6.47 -19.70 -14.89
C ILE A 203 -7.09 -20.93 -14.25
N VAL A 204 -6.61 -21.27 -13.06
CA VAL A 204 -6.95 -22.50 -12.37
C VAL A 204 -7.58 -22.21 -11.01
N GLU A 205 -8.59 -23.00 -10.66
CA GLU A 205 -9.18 -23.02 -9.33
C GLU A 205 -8.35 -23.93 -8.41
N ARG A 206 -7.20 -23.41 -7.98
CA ARG A 206 -6.29 -24.09 -7.05
C ARG A 206 -5.97 -23.18 -5.88
N ARG A 207 -5.89 -23.74 -4.68
CA ARG A 207 -5.43 -23.02 -3.49
C ARG A 207 -4.01 -22.50 -3.72
N ALA A 208 -3.76 -21.26 -3.35
CA ALA A 208 -2.42 -20.68 -3.38
C ALA A 208 -1.55 -21.30 -2.28
N THR A 209 -0.38 -21.83 -2.65
CA THR A 209 0.57 -22.46 -1.71
C THR A 209 2.01 -22.10 -2.03
N LEU A 210 2.89 -22.07 -1.03
CA LEU A 210 4.33 -21.95 -1.20
C LEU A 210 4.99 -23.30 -1.51
N ALA A 211 4.36 -24.42 -1.15
CA ALA A 211 4.84 -25.76 -1.51
C ALA A 211 4.96 -25.94 -3.04
N GLU A 212 3.92 -25.56 -3.78
CA GLU A 212 3.85 -25.59 -5.24
C GLU A 212 3.45 -24.21 -5.78
N PRO A 213 4.38 -23.24 -5.77
CA PRO A 213 4.06 -21.85 -6.11
C PRO A 213 3.69 -21.77 -7.60
N ILE A 214 2.52 -21.19 -7.84
CA ILE A 214 2.08 -20.74 -9.16
C ILE A 214 1.88 -19.21 -9.12
N SER A 215 1.45 -18.59 -10.22
CA SER A 215 1.15 -17.16 -10.19
C SER A 215 -0.06 -16.92 -9.28
N GLN A 216 0.11 -16.23 -8.15
CA GLN A 216 -0.85 -16.23 -7.06
C GLN A 216 -0.75 -14.98 -6.18
N MET A 217 -1.81 -14.65 -5.44
CA MET A 217 -1.78 -13.59 -4.43
C MET A 217 -1.33 -14.11 -3.06
N CYS A 218 -0.89 -13.20 -2.20
CA CYS A 218 -0.63 -13.48 -0.79
C CYS A 218 -1.89 -14.06 -0.13
N THR A 219 -1.78 -15.06 0.74
CA THR A 219 -2.90 -15.56 1.56
C THR A 219 -2.38 -15.92 2.94
N ALA A 220 -3.26 -15.91 3.94
CA ALA A 220 -2.93 -16.36 5.30
C ALA A 220 -2.43 -17.80 5.32
N HIS A 221 -3.05 -18.67 4.51
CA HIS A 221 -2.65 -20.08 4.40
C HIS A 221 -1.17 -20.23 4.07
N GLN A 222 -0.66 -19.44 3.11
CA GLN A 222 0.76 -19.46 2.74
C GLN A 222 1.69 -19.04 3.87
N ILE A 223 1.26 -18.11 4.72
CA ILE A 223 2.04 -17.64 5.87
C ILE A 223 2.08 -18.68 6.99
N ASP A 224 1.02 -19.48 7.11
CA ASP A 224 0.93 -20.57 8.08
C ASP A 224 1.66 -21.85 7.61
N GLU A 225 2.12 -21.91 6.35
CA GLU A 225 2.92 -23.03 5.86
C GLU A 225 4.29 -23.10 6.58
N PRO A 226 4.79 -24.29 6.96
CA PRO A 226 6.12 -24.43 7.55
C PRO A 226 7.24 -23.84 6.70
N LEU A 227 7.11 -23.96 5.37
CA LEU A 227 8.04 -23.38 4.40
C LEU A 227 8.19 -21.86 4.54
N TYR A 228 7.13 -21.16 4.97
CA TYR A 228 7.21 -19.72 5.19
C TYR A 228 8.19 -19.38 6.30
N ALA A 229 8.08 -20.07 7.44
CA ALA A 229 8.96 -19.86 8.57
C ALA A 229 10.41 -20.27 8.26
N GLU A 230 10.61 -21.37 7.53
CA GLU A 230 11.92 -21.80 7.06
C GLU A 230 12.58 -20.74 6.16
N TRP A 231 11.83 -20.20 5.19
CA TRP A 231 12.35 -19.17 4.30
C TRP A 231 12.60 -17.85 5.01
N CYS A 232 11.73 -17.44 5.95
CA CYS A 232 11.97 -16.28 6.80
C CYS A 232 13.31 -16.40 7.53
N ALA A 233 13.60 -17.56 8.12
CA ALA A 233 14.88 -17.83 8.77
C ALA A 233 16.06 -17.75 7.79
N ARG A 234 15.94 -18.30 6.58
CA ARG A 234 16.98 -18.24 5.54
C ARG A 234 17.27 -16.80 5.05
N ILE A 235 16.27 -15.92 5.07
CA ILE A 235 16.44 -14.49 4.74
C ILE A 235 16.68 -13.61 5.97
N GLY A 236 16.94 -14.20 7.14
CA GLY A 236 17.33 -13.49 8.36
C GLY A 236 16.20 -12.70 9.02
N GLN A 237 14.96 -13.12 8.85
CA GLN A 237 13.78 -12.44 9.39
C GLN A 237 12.96 -13.37 10.29
N ALA A 238 12.34 -12.80 11.33
CA ALA A 238 11.30 -13.49 12.09
C ALA A 238 9.99 -13.53 11.26
N PRO A 239 9.22 -14.62 11.31
CA PRO A 239 7.93 -14.68 10.64
C PRO A 239 6.97 -13.59 11.14
N SER A 240 6.27 -12.96 10.20
CA SER A 240 5.29 -11.90 10.44
C SER A 240 4.11 -12.08 9.49
N ARG A 241 2.96 -11.50 9.82
CA ARG A 241 1.76 -11.55 8.96
C ARG A 241 1.75 -10.38 7.99
N HIS A 242 2.78 -10.26 7.16
CA HIS A 242 2.99 -9.10 6.29
C HIS A 242 3.20 -9.51 4.83
N ARG A 243 2.41 -8.94 3.92
CA ARG A 243 2.49 -9.26 2.49
C ARG A 243 3.86 -8.98 1.86
N LYS A 244 4.59 -7.95 2.32
CA LYS A 244 5.97 -7.68 1.86
C LYS A 244 6.95 -8.81 2.20
N GLN A 245 6.85 -9.39 3.40
CA GLN A 245 7.67 -10.55 3.75
C GLN A 245 7.24 -11.78 2.93
N TRP A 246 5.93 -11.92 2.67
CA TRP A 246 5.44 -12.93 1.72
C TRP A 246 6.01 -12.76 0.31
N GLU A 247 6.17 -11.54 -0.21
CA GLU A 247 6.78 -11.34 -1.53
C GLU A 247 8.21 -11.87 -1.59
N PHE A 248 9.03 -11.56 -0.57
CA PHE A 248 10.40 -12.06 -0.47
C PHE A 248 10.44 -13.60 -0.45
N VAL A 249 9.61 -14.20 0.41
CA VAL A 249 9.52 -15.66 0.53
C VAL A 249 9.00 -16.30 -0.77
N PHE A 250 7.96 -15.73 -1.38
CA PHE A 250 7.38 -16.21 -2.62
C PHE A 250 8.39 -16.20 -3.77
N ILE A 251 9.17 -15.13 -3.91
CA ILE A 251 10.24 -15.03 -4.92
C ILE A 251 11.29 -16.11 -4.66
N CYS A 252 11.85 -16.18 -3.45
CA CYS A 252 12.84 -17.18 -3.07
C CYS A 252 12.36 -18.60 -3.37
N ARG A 253 11.15 -18.93 -2.89
CA ARG A 253 10.56 -20.25 -3.00
C ARG A 253 10.23 -20.62 -4.44
N THR A 254 9.75 -19.66 -5.24
CA THR A 254 9.51 -19.85 -6.68
C THR A 254 10.80 -20.21 -7.40
N LEU A 255 11.87 -19.45 -7.18
CA LEU A 255 13.15 -19.70 -7.84
C LEU A 255 13.77 -21.05 -7.43
N GLU A 256 13.62 -21.44 -6.15
CA GLU A 256 14.00 -22.77 -5.67
C GLU A 256 13.16 -23.88 -6.30
N HIS A 257 11.83 -23.72 -6.33
CA HIS A 257 10.90 -24.73 -6.88
C HIS A 257 11.16 -25.00 -8.36
N TYR A 258 11.39 -23.96 -9.16
CA TYR A 258 11.73 -24.11 -10.58
C TYR A 258 13.22 -24.42 -10.82
N GLY A 259 13.99 -24.63 -9.75
CA GLY A 259 15.36 -25.12 -9.78
C GLY A 259 16.40 -24.09 -10.25
N VAL A 260 16.03 -22.83 -10.45
CA VAL A 260 16.95 -21.77 -10.93
C VAL A 260 17.71 -21.09 -9.81
N LEU A 261 17.29 -21.25 -8.55
CA LEU A 261 18.05 -20.82 -7.37
C LEU A 261 19.08 -21.88 -6.98
N ARG A 262 20.21 -21.91 -7.69
CA ARG A 262 21.30 -22.86 -7.47
C ARG A 262 22.66 -22.23 -7.78
N SER A 263 23.72 -22.74 -7.15
CA SER A 263 25.10 -22.28 -7.37
C SER A 263 25.45 -22.16 -8.85
N GLY A 264 26.08 -21.04 -9.22
CA GLY A 264 26.46 -20.71 -10.59
C GLY A 264 25.36 -20.06 -11.44
N SER A 265 24.10 -20.04 -10.99
CA SER A 265 23.01 -19.38 -11.73
C SER A 265 23.18 -17.87 -11.75
N ARG A 266 22.75 -17.23 -12.84
CA ARG A 266 22.79 -15.78 -13.02
C ARG A 266 21.41 -15.16 -12.78
N GLY A 267 21.30 -14.30 -11.78
CA GLY A 267 20.08 -13.55 -11.46
C GLY A 267 20.18 -12.07 -11.82
N LEU A 268 19.08 -11.48 -12.27
CA LEU A 268 18.91 -10.03 -12.49
C LEU A 268 17.76 -9.48 -11.66
N GLY A 269 18.05 -8.59 -10.72
CA GLY A 269 17.06 -7.94 -9.86
C GLY A 269 16.75 -6.53 -10.33
N PHE A 270 15.48 -6.15 -10.30
CA PHE A 270 15.01 -4.81 -10.67
C PHE A 270 14.33 -4.11 -9.49
N GLY A 271 14.74 -2.87 -9.21
CA GLY A 271 14.23 -2.10 -8.08
C GLY A 271 14.49 -2.84 -6.76
N VAL A 272 15.71 -3.33 -6.56
CA VAL A 272 16.03 -4.23 -5.43
C VAL A 272 15.94 -3.53 -4.08
N GLY A 273 16.05 -2.20 -4.03
CA GLY A 273 16.10 -1.46 -2.79
C GLY A 273 17.21 -1.99 -1.87
N ILE A 274 16.92 -2.02 -0.57
CA ILE A 274 17.75 -2.64 0.47
C ILE A 274 17.15 -3.97 0.96
N GLU A 275 16.50 -4.71 0.05
CA GLU A 275 15.88 -5.99 0.36
C GLU A 275 16.91 -7.13 0.56
N PRO A 276 16.58 -8.17 1.35
CA PRO A 276 17.54 -9.23 1.69
C PRO A 276 17.93 -10.14 0.51
N LEU A 277 17.18 -10.12 -0.59
CA LEU A 277 17.23 -11.14 -1.65
C LEU A 277 18.58 -11.19 -2.37
N SER A 278 19.21 -10.04 -2.64
CA SER A 278 20.52 -9.99 -3.29
C SER A 278 21.58 -10.77 -2.49
N SER A 279 21.59 -10.58 -1.16
CA SER A 279 22.52 -11.27 -0.27
C SER A 279 22.13 -12.75 -0.11
N ALA A 280 20.85 -13.06 0.04
CA ALA A 280 20.36 -14.43 0.14
C ALA A 280 20.72 -15.27 -1.10
N PHE A 281 20.52 -14.72 -2.30
CA PHE A 281 20.86 -15.42 -3.54
C PHE A 281 22.37 -15.59 -3.70
N ALA A 282 23.18 -14.59 -3.35
CA ALA A 282 24.64 -14.72 -3.36
C ALA A 282 25.13 -15.82 -2.40
N ALA A 283 24.46 -16.00 -1.25
CA ALA A 283 24.75 -17.06 -0.30
C ALA A 283 24.48 -18.47 -0.87
N THR A 284 23.51 -18.62 -1.78
CA THR A 284 23.28 -19.88 -2.52
C THR A 284 24.31 -20.15 -3.64
N GLY A 285 25.26 -19.22 -3.84
CA GLY A 285 26.27 -19.31 -4.90
C GLY A 285 25.82 -18.74 -6.25
N CYS A 286 24.70 -18.02 -6.32
CA CYS A 286 24.27 -17.34 -7.53
C CYS A 286 25.14 -16.10 -7.81
N HIS A 287 25.31 -15.76 -9.09
CA HIS A 287 25.87 -14.50 -9.54
C HIS A 287 24.75 -13.50 -9.81
N ILE A 288 24.80 -12.34 -9.17
CA ILE A 288 23.70 -11.39 -9.16
C ILE A 288 24.10 -10.07 -9.79
N VAL A 289 23.26 -9.58 -10.69
CA VAL A 289 23.23 -8.16 -11.05
C VAL A 289 22.00 -7.55 -10.37
N ALA A 290 22.24 -6.76 -9.34
CA ALA A 290 21.22 -6.01 -8.63
C ALA A 290 21.08 -4.63 -9.27
N THR A 291 19.86 -4.21 -9.58
CA THR A 291 19.62 -2.93 -10.23
C THR A 291 18.57 -2.11 -9.50
N ASP A 292 18.77 -0.80 -9.53
CA ASP A 292 17.85 0.19 -8.99
C ASP A 292 17.95 1.48 -9.81
N LEU A 293 17.04 2.43 -9.58
CA LEU A 293 17.12 3.74 -10.23
C LEU A 293 18.36 4.51 -9.72
N ALA A 294 18.94 5.36 -10.57
CA ALA A 294 20.06 6.21 -10.18
C ALA A 294 19.67 7.14 -9.00
N ALA A 295 20.59 7.30 -8.04
CA ALA A 295 20.30 8.03 -6.81
C ALA A 295 20.06 9.53 -7.02
N ASP A 296 20.58 10.09 -8.12
CA ASP A 296 20.38 11.47 -8.54
C ASP A 296 19.12 11.68 -9.39
N ASP A 297 18.36 10.63 -9.70
CA ASP A 297 17.07 10.73 -10.36
C ASP A 297 16.01 11.32 -9.40
N ASP A 298 15.26 12.33 -9.86
CA ASP A 298 14.20 12.96 -9.08
C ASP A 298 13.14 11.96 -8.60
N ARG A 299 12.86 10.90 -9.39
CA ARG A 299 11.89 9.85 -9.04
C ARG A 299 12.39 8.98 -7.88
N ALA A 300 13.71 8.86 -7.69
CA ALA A 300 14.32 8.08 -6.62
C ALA A 300 14.21 8.78 -5.24
N GLN A 301 13.93 10.08 -5.20
CA GLN A 301 13.94 10.87 -3.96
C GLN A 301 12.94 10.37 -2.91
N ALA A 302 11.81 9.81 -3.33
CA ALA A 302 10.84 9.22 -2.40
C ALA A 302 11.43 8.04 -1.61
N TRP A 303 12.23 7.21 -2.29
CA TRP A 303 12.87 6.01 -1.74
C TRP A 303 14.18 6.33 -1.00
N ASN A 304 14.92 7.33 -1.48
CA ASN A 304 16.13 7.80 -0.83
C ASN A 304 15.81 8.41 0.55
N LYS A 305 14.72 9.19 0.66
CA LYS A 305 14.28 9.79 1.93
C LYS A 305 13.80 8.78 2.97
N THR A 306 13.48 7.55 2.55
CA THR A 306 13.02 6.47 3.43
C THR A 306 14.05 5.36 3.60
N ASP A 307 15.29 5.56 3.14
CA ASP A 307 16.37 4.56 3.14
C ASP A 307 15.98 3.24 2.45
N GLN A 308 15.11 3.31 1.44
CA GLN A 308 14.59 2.15 0.71
C GLN A 308 15.22 1.96 -0.66
N LEU A 309 15.98 2.95 -1.14
CA LEU A 309 16.72 2.88 -2.40
C LEU A 309 18.03 2.11 -2.21
N GLY A 310 18.30 1.12 -3.07
CA GLY A 310 19.64 0.56 -3.18
C GLY A 310 20.49 1.48 -4.06
N ALA A 311 21.49 2.17 -3.51
CA ALA A 311 22.33 3.08 -4.29
C ALA A 311 23.74 2.51 -4.57
N ASN A 312 24.15 1.45 -3.87
CA ASN A 312 25.45 0.80 -4.07
C ASN A 312 25.51 -0.58 -3.40
N LEU A 313 26.55 -1.36 -3.76
CA LEU A 313 26.81 -2.70 -3.22
C LEU A 313 26.83 -2.78 -1.69
N ARG A 314 27.33 -1.75 -1.00
CA ARG A 314 27.45 -1.76 0.47
C ARG A 314 26.09 -1.61 1.14
N GLN A 315 25.16 -0.84 0.56
CA GLN A 315 23.82 -0.67 1.11
C GLN A 315 22.93 -1.91 0.93
N ILE A 316 23.13 -2.66 -0.16
CA ILE A 316 22.34 -3.87 -0.45
C ILE A 316 22.97 -5.16 0.14
N TYR A 317 24.08 -5.00 0.88
CA TYR A 317 24.77 -6.09 1.56
C TYR A 317 24.18 -6.33 2.95
N HIS A 318 23.78 -7.57 3.20
CA HIS A 318 23.28 -8.02 4.50
C HIS A 318 24.28 -9.01 5.13
N PRO A 319 25.10 -8.58 6.11
CA PRO A 319 26.21 -9.37 6.62
C PRO A 319 25.83 -10.65 7.36
N HIS A 320 24.60 -10.72 7.86
CA HIS A 320 24.07 -11.91 8.51
C HIS A 320 23.59 -12.98 7.50
N LEU A 321 23.48 -12.66 6.21
CA LEU A 321 23.00 -13.57 5.16
C LEU A 321 24.13 -14.14 4.30
N CYS A 322 25.14 -13.33 4.00
CA CYS A 322 26.22 -13.72 3.11
C CYS A 322 27.57 -13.25 3.66
N GLU A 323 28.57 -14.12 3.58
CA GLU A 323 29.95 -13.75 3.85
C GLU A 323 30.39 -12.64 2.90
N GLU A 324 31.10 -11.64 3.43
CA GLU A 324 31.39 -10.40 2.71
C GLU A 324 32.11 -10.65 1.40
N LYS A 325 33.22 -11.40 1.43
CA LYS A 325 34.00 -11.70 0.22
C LYS A 325 33.14 -12.42 -0.82
N ALA A 326 32.38 -13.44 -0.40
CA ALA A 326 31.46 -14.14 -1.28
C ALA A 326 30.41 -13.21 -1.91
N PHE A 327 29.87 -12.27 -1.16
CA PHE A 327 28.93 -11.27 -1.67
C PHE A 327 29.58 -10.37 -2.73
N PHE A 328 30.72 -9.74 -2.41
CA PHE A 328 31.39 -8.83 -3.35
C PHE A 328 31.95 -9.55 -4.59
N ASP A 329 32.29 -10.84 -4.48
CA ASP A 329 32.69 -11.65 -5.64
C ASP A 329 31.50 -11.93 -6.58
N ARG A 330 30.31 -12.17 -6.03
CA ARG A 330 29.15 -12.67 -6.76
C ARG A 330 28.13 -11.61 -7.17
N VAL A 331 28.09 -10.48 -6.48
CA VAL A 331 27.10 -9.42 -6.70
C VAL A 331 27.73 -8.24 -7.41
N ARG A 332 27.01 -7.71 -8.40
CA ARG A 332 27.29 -6.43 -9.05
C ARG A 332 26.07 -5.54 -8.89
N PHE A 333 26.30 -4.25 -8.69
CA PHE A 333 25.24 -3.25 -8.67
C PHE A 333 25.31 -2.41 -9.95
N ARG A 334 24.16 -2.08 -10.53
CA ARG A 334 24.06 -1.22 -11.70
C ARG A 334 22.79 -0.38 -11.67
N GLU A 335 22.92 0.91 -11.92
CA GLU A 335 21.77 1.79 -12.09
C GLU A 335 21.04 1.47 -13.40
N VAL A 336 19.72 1.22 -13.31
CA VAL A 336 18.87 0.89 -14.45
C VAL A 336 17.47 1.47 -14.25
N ASP A 337 16.99 2.25 -15.22
CA ASP A 337 15.57 2.58 -15.32
C ASP A 337 14.81 1.37 -15.90
N MET A 338 13.85 0.84 -15.14
CA MET A 338 12.99 -0.28 -15.55
C MET A 338 12.15 0.02 -16.80
N ASN A 339 11.93 1.29 -17.14
CA ASN A 339 11.30 1.71 -18.40
C ASN A 339 12.25 1.68 -19.61
N ALA A 340 13.56 1.54 -19.37
CA ALA A 340 14.59 1.61 -20.40
C ALA A 340 15.72 0.60 -20.13
N ILE A 341 15.36 -0.67 -19.95
CA ILE A 341 16.31 -1.75 -19.65
C ILE A 341 17.40 -1.84 -20.74
N PRO A 342 18.69 -1.69 -20.39
CA PRO A 342 19.80 -1.78 -21.33
C PRO A 342 19.85 -3.11 -22.07
N ALA A 343 20.06 -3.06 -23.39
CA ALA A 343 20.05 -4.23 -24.25
C ALA A 343 21.20 -5.23 -23.98
N ASP A 344 22.22 -4.85 -23.20
CA ASP A 344 23.33 -5.72 -22.83
C ASP A 344 23.03 -6.62 -21.60
N LEU A 345 21.97 -6.34 -20.85
CA LEU A 345 21.49 -7.22 -19.78
C LEU A 345 20.82 -8.46 -20.40
N ARG A 346 21.61 -9.51 -20.63
CA ARG A 346 21.16 -10.78 -21.22
C ARG A 346 21.74 -12.00 -20.54
N ASP A 347 21.17 -13.14 -20.91
CA ASP A 347 21.60 -14.48 -20.56
C ASP A 347 21.56 -14.75 -19.05
N PHE A 348 20.49 -14.29 -18.40
CA PHE A 348 20.17 -14.60 -17.01
C PHE A 348 19.32 -15.87 -16.90
N ASP A 349 19.52 -16.64 -15.84
CA ASP A 349 18.71 -17.83 -15.54
C ASP A 349 17.39 -17.42 -14.87
N PHE A 350 17.38 -16.29 -14.15
CA PHE A 350 16.15 -15.72 -13.59
C PHE A 350 16.18 -14.19 -13.46
N THR A 351 14.98 -13.60 -13.42
CA THR A 351 14.76 -12.18 -13.09
C THR A 351 13.77 -12.06 -11.96
N TRP A 352 13.96 -11.05 -11.10
CA TRP A 352 12.99 -10.76 -10.05
C TRP A 352 12.78 -9.27 -9.80
N SER A 353 11.64 -8.95 -9.18
CA SER A 353 11.39 -7.66 -8.53
C SER A 353 10.33 -7.85 -7.45
N SER A 354 10.44 -7.12 -6.35
CA SER A 354 9.53 -7.21 -5.21
C SER A 354 8.77 -5.89 -5.03
N CYS A 355 7.50 -5.82 -5.44
CA CYS A 355 6.66 -4.59 -5.40
C CYS A 355 7.45 -3.36 -5.90
N ALA A 356 7.81 -3.40 -7.19
CA ALA A 356 8.59 -2.34 -7.83
C ALA A 356 7.91 -1.80 -9.08
N TYR A 357 7.28 -2.66 -9.88
CA TYR A 357 6.81 -2.27 -11.22
C TYR A 357 5.46 -1.55 -11.23
N GLU A 358 4.77 -1.45 -10.09
CA GLU A 358 3.66 -0.53 -9.87
C GLU A 358 4.11 0.94 -9.79
N HIS A 359 5.41 1.20 -9.64
CA HIS A 359 5.94 2.56 -9.52
C HIS A 359 6.42 3.16 -10.85
N LEU A 360 6.14 2.49 -11.97
CA LEU A 360 6.64 2.90 -13.29
C LEU A 360 5.77 3.94 -14.01
N GLY A 361 4.83 4.57 -13.29
CA GLY A 361 4.03 5.69 -13.81
C GLY A 361 2.66 5.30 -14.34
N SER A 362 2.48 4.05 -14.78
CA SER A 362 1.21 3.53 -15.30
C SER A 362 1.15 2.00 -15.24
N ILE A 363 -0.06 1.43 -15.34
CA ILE A 363 -0.24 -0.02 -15.52
C ILE A 363 0.47 -0.50 -16.78
N GLN A 364 0.34 0.22 -17.90
CA GLN A 364 0.94 -0.20 -19.17
C GLN A 364 2.47 -0.30 -19.05
N ALA A 365 3.10 0.71 -18.44
CA ALA A 365 4.55 0.71 -18.21
C ALA A 365 5.01 -0.50 -17.36
N GLY A 366 4.26 -0.87 -16.32
CA GLY A 366 4.56 -2.07 -15.53
C GLY A 366 4.40 -3.37 -16.31
N LEU A 367 3.37 -3.48 -17.15
CA LEU A 367 3.21 -4.65 -18.03
C LEU A 367 4.31 -4.73 -19.10
N ASP A 368 4.71 -3.59 -19.66
CA ASP A 368 5.80 -3.51 -20.65
C ASP A 368 7.14 -3.86 -20.01
N PHE A 369 7.39 -3.42 -18.76
CA PHE A 369 8.52 -3.86 -17.97
C PHE A 369 8.56 -5.39 -17.83
N PHE A 370 7.44 -6.03 -17.48
CA PHE A 370 7.39 -7.49 -17.32
C PHE A 370 7.77 -8.19 -18.64
N GLU A 371 7.25 -7.74 -19.78
CA GLU A 371 7.64 -8.30 -21.08
C GLU A 371 9.13 -8.05 -21.42
N ASN A 372 9.64 -6.87 -21.05
CA ASN A 372 11.04 -6.52 -21.28
C ASN A 372 12.00 -7.30 -20.37
N SER A 373 11.61 -7.64 -19.14
CA SER A 373 12.44 -8.44 -18.23
C SER A 373 12.69 -9.85 -18.80
N LEU A 374 11.71 -10.44 -19.48
CA LEU A 374 11.87 -11.72 -20.20
C LEU A 374 12.94 -11.64 -21.30
N ARG A 375 13.22 -10.47 -21.89
CA ARG A 375 14.29 -10.34 -22.90
C ARG A 375 15.67 -10.57 -22.30
N CYS A 376 15.83 -10.34 -21.00
CA CYS A 376 17.08 -10.53 -20.27
C CYS A 376 17.40 -12.01 -19.99
N LEU A 377 16.38 -12.89 -20.02
CA LEU A 377 16.55 -14.30 -19.67
C LEU A 377 17.15 -15.13 -20.82
N LYS A 378 17.84 -16.22 -20.47
CA LYS A 378 18.09 -17.34 -21.39
C LYS A 378 16.78 -18.04 -21.75
N PRO A 379 16.71 -18.77 -22.88
CA PRO A 379 15.61 -19.67 -23.12
C PRO A 379 15.40 -20.64 -21.94
N GLY A 380 14.16 -20.80 -21.49
CA GLY A 380 13.82 -21.59 -20.30
C GLY A 380 14.08 -20.90 -18.94
N GLY A 381 14.62 -19.68 -18.92
CA GLY A 381 14.79 -18.90 -17.68
C GLY A 381 13.46 -18.45 -17.07
N ILE A 382 13.47 -18.11 -15.78
CA ILE A 382 12.26 -17.80 -14.99
C ILE A 382 12.20 -16.32 -14.64
N ALA A 383 11.09 -15.65 -14.97
CA ALA A 383 10.74 -14.35 -14.43
C ALA A 383 9.74 -14.55 -13.26
N VAL A 384 10.05 -13.96 -12.10
CA VAL A 384 9.13 -13.90 -10.96
C VAL A 384 9.05 -12.48 -10.42
N HIS A 385 7.89 -11.84 -10.54
CA HIS A 385 7.74 -10.44 -10.15
C HIS A 385 6.46 -10.27 -9.32
N THR A 386 6.56 -9.56 -8.19
CA THR A 386 5.40 -9.21 -7.36
C THR A 386 4.98 -7.75 -7.53
N THR A 387 3.69 -7.48 -7.37
CA THR A 387 3.11 -6.11 -7.40
C THR A 387 1.77 -6.04 -6.69
N GLU A 388 1.15 -4.86 -6.71
CA GLU A 388 -0.16 -4.54 -6.18
C GLU A 388 -1.31 -5.06 -7.06
N LEU A 389 -2.17 -5.91 -6.51
CA LEU A 389 -3.43 -6.39 -7.09
C LEU A 389 -4.63 -5.76 -6.38
N ASN A 390 -5.57 -5.24 -7.18
CA ASN A 390 -6.87 -4.72 -6.75
C ASN A 390 -7.85 -5.87 -6.51
N LEU A 391 -8.37 -5.92 -5.29
CA LEU A 391 -9.32 -6.92 -4.81
C LEU A 391 -10.75 -6.38 -4.70
N SER A 392 -11.02 -5.19 -5.24
CA SER A 392 -12.30 -4.49 -5.05
C SER A 392 -12.90 -3.95 -6.34
N SER A 393 -12.16 -3.98 -7.45
CA SER A 393 -12.67 -3.73 -8.80
C SER A 393 -11.76 -4.35 -9.85
N ASN A 394 -12.36 -4.94 -10.89
CA ASN A 394 -11.67 -5.38 -12.10
C ASN A 394 -11.79 -4.38 -13.26
N THR A 395 -12.40 -3.21 -13.02
CA THR A 395 -12.64 -2.19 -14.05
C THR A 395 -11.92 -0.89 -13.71
N ASP A 396 -12.25 -0.31 -12.57
CA ASP A 396 -11.70 0.94 -12.08
C ASP A 396 -10.50 0.65 -11.17
N THR A 397 -9.44 1.45 -11.28
CA THR A 397 -8.27 1.34 -10.39
C THR A 397 -7.48 2.65 -10.40
N LEU A 398 -6.39 2.71 -9.65
CA LEU A 398 -5.36 3.73 -9.84
C LEU A 398 -4.42 3.26 -10.97
N ASP A 399 -4.60 3.80 -12.17
CA ASP A 399 -3.94 3.31 -13.40
C ASP A 399 -2.82 4.22 -13.92
N ASP A 400 -2.65 5.40 -13.33
CA ASP A 400 -1.55 6.33 -13.56
C ASP A 400 -1.09 7.02 -12.26
N GLY A 401 0.18 7.44 -12.21
CA GLY A 401 0.76 8.16 -11.07
C GLY A 401 2.02 7.50 -10.50
N ALA A 402 2.43 7.92 -9.31
CA ALA A 402 3.63 7.41 -8.64
C ALA A 402 3.53 5.93 -8.22
N THR A 403 2.30 5.43 -8.06
CA THR A 403 1.99 4.03 -7.79
C THR A 403 0.71 3.70 -8.54
N VAL A 404 0.60 2.50 -9.10
CA VAL A 404 -0.63 1.96 -9.67
C VAL A 404 -1.06 0.69 -8.97
N ILE A 405 -2.30 0.26 -9.20
CA ILE A 405 -2.82 -1.00 -8.66
C ILE A 405 -3.37 -1.82 -9.82
N PHE A 406 -2.76 -2.96 -10.11
CA PHE A 406 -3.16 -3.83 -11.20
C PHE A 406 -4.48 -4.52 -10.91
N ARG A 407 -5.23 -4.84 -11.94
CA ARG A 407 -6.47 -5.61 -11.86
C ARG A 407 -6.22 -7.01 -12.39
N ARG A 408 -7.09 -7.96 -12.05
CA ARG A 408 -7.07 -9.31 -12.65
C ARG A 408 -6.98 -9.24 -14.18
N ARG A 409 -7.79 -8.41 -14.83
CA ARG A 409 -7.80 -8.26 -16.29
C ARG A 409 -6.46 -7.82 -16.89
N ASP A 410 -5.63 -7.10 -16.13
CA ASP A 410 -4.34 -6.63 -16.61
C ASP A 410 -3.35 -7.81 -16.66
N PHE A 411 -3.40 -8.72 -15.68
CA PHE A 411 -2.66 -9.99 -15.69
C PHE A 411 -3.18 -10.95 -16.77
N GLU A 412 -4.48 -11.01 -16.99
CA GLU A 412 -5.09 -11.79 -18.09
C GLU A 412 -4.60 -11.32 -19.46
N GLN A 413 -4.59 -10.00 -19.69
CA GLN A 413 -4.07 -9.41 -20.93
C GLN A 413 -2.58 -9.68 -21.11
N LEU A 414 -1.78 -9.56 -20.05
CA LEU A 414 -0.37 -9.91 -20.08
C LEU A 414 -0.18 -11.40 -20.42
N ALA A 415 -0.89 -12.30 -19.74
CA ALA A 415 -0.83 -13.73 -20.00
C ALA A 415 -1.15 -14.06 -21.47
N ILE A 416 -2.22 -13.48 -22.04
CA ILE A 416 -2.58 -13.65 -23.45
C ILE A 416 -1.44 -13.19 -24.38
N ARG A 417 -0.83 -12.02 -24.11
CA ARG A 417 0.30 -11.52 -24.91
C ARG A 417 1.50 -12.45 -24.84
N LEU A 418 1.85 -12.92 -23.65
CA LEU A 418 3.00 -13.80 -23.42
C LEU A 418 2.82 -15.18 -24.05
N ILE A 419 1.62 -15.77 -23.96
CA ILE A 419 1.27 -17.03 -24.62
C ILE A 419 1.41 -16.87 -26.15
N ARG A 420 0.91 -15.77 -26.72
CA ARG A 420 1.05 -15.48 -28.16
C ARG A 420 2.51 -15.29 -28.59
N GLN A 421 3.39 -14.83 -27.69
CA GLN A 421 4.83 -14.72 -27.93
C GLN A 421 5.57 -16.07 -27.81
N GLY A 422 4.88 -17.12 -27.36
CA GLY A 422 5.38 -18.48 -27.18
C GLY A 422 5.94 -18.77 -25.79
N HIS A 423 5.77 -17.86 -24.83
CA HIS A 423 6.21 -18.05 -23.45
C HIS A 423 5.29 -19.00 -22.69
N GLU A 424 5.84 -19.73 -21.72
CA GLU A 424 5.05 -20.54 -20.80
C GLU A 424 4.65 -19.66 -19.62
N VAL A 425 3.37 -19.32 -19.57
CA VAL A 425 2.77 -18.66 -18.41
C VAL A 425 2.43 -19.75 -17.39
N ILE A 426 3.11 -19.73 -16.25
CA ILE A 426 2.78 -20.62 -15.13
C ILE A 426 1.34 -20.30 -14.69
N PRO A 427 0.50 -21.32 -14.40
CA PRO A 427 -0.92 -21.12 -14.10
C PRO A 427 -1.18 -19.99 -13.10
N LEU A 428 -2.27 -19.25 -13.31
CA LEU A 428 -2.72 -18.19 -12.42
C LEU A 428 -3.83 -18.73 -11.52
N THR A 429 -3.69 -18.54 -10.21
CA THR A 429 -4.80 -18.64 -9.28
C THR A 429 -5.10 -17.27 -8.68
N PHE A 430 -6.39 -16.95 -8.60
CA PHE A 430 -6.89 -15.80 -7.87
C PHE A 430 -7.55 -16.21 -6.55
N ASP A 431 -7.14 -17.37 -6.00
CA ASP A 431 -7.48 -17.77 -4.63
C ASP A 431 -7.11 -16.65 -3.65
N SER A 432 -8.14 -16.14 -2.98
CA SER A 432 -8.02 -15.03 -2.05
C SER A 432 -7.94 -15.47 -0.59
N GLY A 433 -7.88 -16.79 -0.33
CA GLY A 433 -7.78 -17.42 0.98
C GLY A 433 -9.10 -17.35 1.77
N GLU A 434 -9.41 -18.32 2.62
CA GLU A 434 -10.74 -18.42 3.27
C GLU A 434 -10.75 -18.00 4.74
N SER A 435 -9.59 -17.70 5.32
CA SER A 435 -9.46 -17.43 6.75
C SER A 435 -10.04 -16.06 7.13
N GLU A 436 -10.36 -15.88 8.41
CA GLU A 436 -10.70 -14.55 8.94
C GLU A 436 -9.56 -13.54 8.72
N LEU A 437 -8.30 -13.99 8.74
CA LEU A 437 -7.15 -13.14 8.49
C LEU A 437 -7.11 -12.62 7.05
N ASP A 438 -7.57 -13.41 6.08
CA ASP A 438 -7.66 -13.01 4.67
C ASP A 438 -8.73 -11.92 4.44
N ARG A 439 -9.65 -11.74 5.40
CA ARG A 439 -10.74 -10.75 5.37
C ARG A 439 -10.39 -9.45 6.10
N VAL A 440 -9.31 -9.44 6.89
CA VAL A 440 -8.84 -8.22 7.57
C VAL A 440 -8.26 -7.26 6.55
N ILE A 441 -8.85 -6.05 6.47
CA ILE A 441 -8.36 -4.95 5.65
C ILE A 441 -7.66 -3.95 6.57
N ASP A 442 -6.34 -3.86 6.49
CA ASP A 442 -5.57 -2.89 7.24
C ASP A 442 -5.82 -1.48 6.70
N LEU A 443 -6.18 -0.54 7.59
CA LEU A 443 -6.56 0.83 7.23
C LEU A 443 -5.45 1.79 7.63
N PRO A 444 -5.26 2.91 6.89
CA PRO A 444 -4.40 3.97 7.37
C PRO A 444 -4.88 4.51 8.73
N PRO A 445 -3.96 4.87 9.65
CA PRO A 445 -2.57 4.51 9.58
C PRO A 445 -2.37 3.02 9.81
N TYR A 446 -1.63 2.39 8.90
CA TYR A 446 -1.44 0.95 8.88
C TYR A 446 -0.91 0.46 10.23
N SER A 447 -1.52 -0.60 10.72
CA SER A 447 -1.15 -1.19 12.00
C SER A 447 0.18 -1.93 11.90
N SER A 448 0.82 -2.17 13.04
CA SER A 448 1.90 -3.17 13.13
C SER A 448 1.37 -4.61 13.18
N GLY A 449 0.06 -4.80 12.98
CA GLY A 449 -0.63 -6.09 13.02
C GLY A 449 -0.63 -6.80 11.66
N PRO A 450 -1.64 -7.66 11.41
CA PRO A 450 -1.79 -8.31 10.11
C PRO A 450 -1.94 -7.33 8.95
N HIS A 451 -1.08 -7.48 7.94
CA HIS A 451 -0.99 -6.60 6.79
C HIS A 451 -0.97 -7.43 5.49
N LEU A 452 -1.98 -8.29 5.32
CA LEU A 452 -2.13 -9.13 4.12
C LEU A 452 -2.94 -8.40 3.05
N ARG A 453 -4.05 -7.78 3.48
CA ARG A 453 -4.86 -6.87 2.68
C ARG A 453 -4.81 -5.50 3.32
N LEU A 454 -4.79 -4.48 2.50
CA LEU A 454 -4.80 -3.09 2.97
C LEU A 454 -5.73 -2.25 2.11
N ALA A 455 -6.23 -1.16 2.71
CA ALA A 455 -6.86 -0.09 1.96
C ALA A 455 -5.77 0.80 1.35
N LEU A 456 -5.65 0.75 0.02
CA LEU A 456 -4.92 1.75 -0.76
C LEU A 456 -5.95 2.68 -1.40
N LEU A 457 -6.04 3.91 -0.88
CA LEU A 457 -7.08 4.86 -1.27
C LEU A 457 -8.48 4.28 -1.00
N ARG A 458 -9.28 4.11 -2.07
CA ARG A 458 -10.61 3.49 -2.05
C ARG A 458 -10.61 2.00 -2.39
N TRP A 459 -9.43 1.44 -2.64
CA TRP A 459 -9.27 0.07 -3.12
C TRP A 459 -8.77 -0.83 -1.99
N VAL A 460 -9.27 -2.06 -1.98
CA VAL A 460 -8.64 -3.14 -1.23
C VAL A 460 -7.56 -3.72 -2.13
N ALA A 461 -6.35 -3.82 -1.63
CA ALA A 461 -5.21 -4.33 -2.39
C ALA A 461 -4.46 -5.42 -1.63
N THR A 462 -3.64 -6.16 -2.37
CA THR A 462 -2.65 -7.09 -1.84
C THR A 462 -1.53 -7.32 -2.84
N SER A 463 -0.53 -8.09 -2.45
CA SER A 463 0.57 -8.50 -3.32
C SER A 463 0.17 -9.70 -4.18
N PHE A 464 0.46 -9.64 -5.49
CA PHE A 464 0.31 -10.72 -6.45
C PHE A 464 1.65 -11.03 -7.12
N GLY A 465 2.03 -12.30 -7.15
CA GLY A 465 3.23 -12.79 -7.82
C GLY A 465 2.91 -13.41 -9.17
N MET A 466 3.57 -12.94 -10.22
CA MET A 466 3.44 -13.48 -11.58
C MET A 466 4.72 -14.24 -11.94
N ILE A 467 4.55 -15.47 -12.43
CA ILE A 467 5.65 -16.37 -12.80
C ILE A 467 5.53 -16.74 -14.28
N VAL A 468 6.61 -16.56 -15.04
CA VAL A 468 6.65 -16.89 -16.47
C VAL A 468 7.99 -17.51 -16.81
N ARG A 469 7.97 -18.59 -17.59
CA ARG A 469 9.17 -19.19 -18.17
C ARG A 469 9.37 -18.67 -19.59
N LYS A 470 10.55 -18.15 -19.89
CA LYS A 470 10.91 -17.74 -21.25
C LYS A 470 10.85 -18.95 -22.16
N LYS A 471 10.40 -18.70 -23.40
CA LYS A 471 10.32 -19.73 -24.43
C LYS A 471 11.70 -20.33 -24.70
N ALA A 472 11.74 -21.62 -24.99
CA ALA A 472 12.95 -22.36 -25.35
C ALA A 472 13.55 -21.86 -26.69
#